data_AF-A0A8T5QUH1-F1
#
_entry.id   AF-A0A8T5QUH1-F1
#
_cell.length_a   1.000
_cell.length_b   1.000
_cell.length_c   1.000
_cell.angle_alpha   90.00
_cell.angle_beta   90.00
_cell.angle_gamma   90.00
#
_symmetry.space_group_name_H-M   'P 1'
#
loop_
_entity.id
_entity.type
_entity.pdbx_description
1 polymer ?
#
loop_
_entity_poly.entity_id
_entity_poly.type
_entity_poly.pdbx_seq_one_letter_code
_entity_poly.pdbx_strand_id
1 'polypeptide(L)' 'MGKKCLICGEEGEYIIKNTSDVYCKDCATDCFSDLSFLQKVEEQAQELKQLVKQKMEEDLLKED' A
#
# COMPACT_ATOMS: atom_id res chain seq x y z
N MET A 1 -7.06 -8.73 8.31
CA MET A 1 -5.79 -9.35 8.75
C MET A 1 -4.67 -8.49 8.22
N GLY A 2 -3.96 -7.77 9.09
CA GLY A 2 -2.83 -6.92 8.69
C GLY A 2 -1.68 -7.76 8.15
N LYS A 3 -0.93 -7.20 7.19
CA LYS A 3 0.31 -7.84 6.71
C LYS A 3 1.37 -7.70 7.79
N LYS A 4 2.21 -8.73 7.98
CA LYS A 4 3.26 -8.75 9.01
C LYS A 4 4.59 -8.29 8.43
N CYS A 5 5.43 -7.72 9.27
CA CYS A 5 6.80 -7.36 8.93
C CYS A 5 7.60 -8.60 8.54
N LEU A 6 8.29 -8.55 7.40
CA LEU A 6 9.16 -9.60 6.89
C LEU A 6 10.37 -9.86 7.82
N ILE A 7 10.79 -8.84 8.59
CA ILE A 7 12.01 -8.88 9.40
C ILE A 7 11.72 -9.34 10.84
N CYS A 8 10.83 -8.66 11.56
CA CYS A 8 10.54 -8.97 12.96
C CYS A 8 9.25 -9.77 13.17
N GLY A 9 8.39 -9.89 12.15
CA GLY A 9 7.10 -10.57 12.27
C GLY A 9 5.99 -9.77 12.97
N GLU A 10 6.28 -8.53 13.40
CA GLU A 10 5.30 -7.62 14.00
C GLU A 10 4.33 -7.05 12.96
N GLU A 11 3.41 -6.17 13.38
CA GLU A 11 2.47 -5.54 12.46
C GLU A 11 3.19 -4.63 11.45
N GLY A 12 2.87 -4.81 10.18
CA GLY A 12 3.52 -4.15 9.07
C GLY A 12 2.68 -2.99 8.53
N GLU A 13 3.25 -1.79 8.54
CA GLU A 13 2.57 -0.55 8.13
C GLU A 13 3.03 -0.07 6.74
N TYR A 14 4.21 -0.51 6.30
CA TYR A 14 4.86 -0.08 5.08
C TYR A 14 5.05 -1.25 4.13
N ILE A 15 4.79 -1.03 2.84
CA ILE A 15 5.04 -1.99 1.77
C ILE A 15 5.99 -1.37 0.74
N ILE A 16 6.92 -2.15 0.19
CA ILE A 16 7.76 -1.65 -0.89
C ILE A 16 6.94 -1.58 -2.17
N LYS A 17 7.05 -0.46 -2.89
CA LYS A 17 6.44 -0.30 -4.21
C LYS A 17 6.86 -1.46 -5.11
N ASN A 18 5.90 -2.07 -5.81
CA ASN A 18 6.09 -3.23 -6.68
C ASN A 18 6.45 -4.57 -6.01
N THR A 19 6.50 -4.66 -4.68
CA THR A 19 6.69 -5.97 -4.00
C THR A 19 5.54 -6.29 -3.06
N SER A 20 5.52 -7.53 -2.57
CA SER A 20 4.59 -7.96 -1.52
C SER A 20 5.20 -7.89 -0.12
N ASP A 21 6.40 -7.33 0.00
CA ASP A 21 7.17 -7.30 1.23
C ASP A 21 6.71 -6.16 2.11
N VAL A 22 6.36 -6.51 3.34
CA VAL A 22 5.82 -5.56 4.31
C VAL A 22 6.79 -5.43 5.47
N TYR A 23 6.92 -4.20 5.98
CA TYR A 23 7.83 -3.83 7.05
C TYR A 23 7.09 -3.02 8.12
N CYS A 24 7.45 -3.22 9.38
CA CYS A 24 7.06 -2.30 10.44
C CYS A 24 7.88 -1.00 10.29
N LYS A 25 7.44 0.06 10.96
CA LYS A 25 8.10 1.37 10.89
C LYS A 25 9.59 1.32 11.25
N ASP A 26 9.95 0.57 12.29
CA ASP A 26 11.33 0.47 12.76
C ASP A 26 12.21 -0.25 11.74
N CYS A 27 11.81 -1.46 11.32
CA CYS A 27 12.53 -2.22 10.30
C CYS A 27 12.60 -1.48 8.96
N ALA A 28 11.54 -0.77 8.59
CA ALA A 28 11.53 0.05 7.38
C ALA A 28 12.56 1.18 7.47
N THR A 29 12.63 1.89 8.60
CA THR A 29 13.56 3.01 8.81
C THR A 29 15.01 2.53 8.95
N ASP A 30 15.23 1.36 9.56
CA ASP A 30 16.56 0.79 9.80
C ASP A 30 17.14 0.15 8.52
N CYS A 31 16.31 -0.56 7.73
CA CYS A 31 16.74 -1.20 6.49
C CYS A 31 16.67 -0.30 5.25
N PHE A 32 15.74 0.66 5.21
CA PHE A 32 15.60 1.59 4.09
C PHE A 32 15.99 2.99 4.53
N SER A 33 17.22 3.39 4.18
CA SER A 33 17.66 4.78 4.31
C SER A 33 16.88 5.73 3.40
N ASP A 34 16.22 5.21 2.36
CA ASP A 34 15.41 5.95 1.41
C ASP A 34 13.94 5.49 1.44
N LEU A 35 13.13 6.23 2.20
CA LEU A 35 11.71 5.95 2.38
C LEU A 35 10.87 6.22 1.11
N SER A 36 11.45 6.75 0.02
CA SER A 36 10.72 7.08 -1.21
C SER A 36 10.17 5.84 -1.93
N PHE A 37 10.80 4.68 -1.68
CA PHE A 37 10.38 3.38 -2.20
C PHE A 37 9.34 2.68 -1.33
N LEU A 38 9.16 3.14 -0.09
CA LEU A 38 8.15 2.63 0.82
C LEU A 38 6.85 3.41 0.60
N GLN A 39 5.74 2.68 0.54
CA GLN A 39 4.41 3.23 0.49
C GLN A 39 3.64 2.73 1.71
N LYS A 40 2.85 3.58 2.35
CA LYS A 40 1.96 3.09 3.40
C LYS A 40 0.90 2.20 2.78
N VAL A 41 0.60 1.09 3.45
CA VAL A 41 -0.45 0.17 3.01
C VAL A 41 -1.80 0.90 2.88
N GLU A 42 -2.04 1.90 3.73
CA GLU A 42 -3.24 2.74 3.69
C GLU A 42 -3.33 3.63 2.43
N GLU A 43 -2.20 4.17 1.96
CA GLU A 43 -2.18 5.02 0.75
C GLU A 43 -2.54 4.22 -0.50
N GLN A 44 -2.01 2.99 -0.64
CA GLN A 44 -2.39 2.10 -1.74
C GLN A 44 -3.88 1.76 -1.72
N ALA A 45 -4.43 1.48 -0.53
CA ALA A 45 -5.85 1.15 -0.39
C ALA A 45 -6.75 2.34 -0.77
N GLN A 46 -6.30 3.56 -0.49
CA GLN A 46 -7.06 4.77 -0.81
C GLN A 46 -7.01 5.11 -2.30
N GLU A 47 -5.83 5.03 -2.94
CA GLU A 47 -5.70 5.21 -4.39
C GLU A 47 -6.51 4.17 -5.17
N LEU A 48 -6.46 2.90 -4.74
CA LEU A 48 -7.21 1.83 -5.38
C LEU A 48 -8.73 2.06 -5.27
N LYS A 49 -9.21 2.51 -4.10
CA LYS A 49 -10.63 2.87 -3.91
C LYS A 49 -11.06 4.02 -4.84
N GLN A 50 -10.23 5.04 -5.01
CA GLN A 50 -10.55 6.16 -5.90
C GLN A 50 -10.57 5.73 -7.37
N LEU A 51 -9.60 4.92 -7.81
CA LEU A 51 -9.55 4.36 -9.16
C LEU A 51 -10.75 3.47 -9.47
N VAL A 52 -11.13 2.58 -8.54
CA VAL A 52 -12.31 1.73 -8.68
C VAL A 52 -13.57 2.58 -8.76
N LYS A 53 -13.70 3.61 -7.90
CA LYS A 53 -14.85 4.51 -7.92
C LYS A 53 -14.95 5.27 -9.24
N GLN A 54 -13.86 5.85 -9.72
CA GLN A 54 -13.83 6.56 -11.01
C GLN A 54 -14.21 5.64 -12.17
N LYS A 55 -13.62 4.45 -12.28
CA LYS A 55 -13.99 3.50 -13.33
C LYS A 55 -15.45 3.08 -13.27
N MET A 56 -15.97 2.83 -12.06
CA MET A 56 -17.37 2.43 -11.88
C MET A 56 -18.32 3.57 -12.28
N GLU A 57 -17.99 4.82 -11.96
CA GLU A 57 -18.74 6.01 -12.39
C GLU A 57 -18.66 6.21 -13.91
N GLU A 58 -17.50 5.95 -14.52
CA GLU A 58 -17.29 6.06 -15.97
C GLU A 58 -17.99 4.97 -16.79
N ASP A 59 -18.12 3.75 -16.25
CA ASP A 59 -18.91 2.66 -16.84
C ASP A 59 -20.41 3.00 -16.80
N LEU A 60 -20.90 3.59 -15.69
CA LEU A 60 -22.31 4.02 -15.55
C LEU A 60 -22.71 5.19 -16.47
N LEU A 61 -21.75 6.01 -16.91
CA LEU A 61 -22.00 7.16 -17.81
C LEU A 61 -21.98 6.79 -19.31
N LYS A 62 -21.61 5.55 -19.66
CA LYS A 62 -21.54 5.07 -21.06
C LYS A 62 -22.78 4.29 -21.52
N GLU A 63 -23.81 4.19 -20.68
CA GLU A 63 -25.08 3.51 -20.97
C GLU A 63 -26.28 4.46 -21.30
N ASP A 64 -26.03 5.74 -21.61
CA ASP A 64 -27.06 6.69 -22.12
C ASP A 64 -26.93 6.97 -23.64
#